data_AF-A0A5R2N644-F1
#
_entry.id   AF-A0A5R2N644-F1
#
_cell.length_a   1.000
_cell.length_b   1.000
_cell.length_c   1.000
_cell.angle_alpha   90.00
_cell.angle_beta   90.00
_cell.angle_gamma   90.00
#
_symmetry.space_group_name_H-M   'P 1'
#
loop_
_entity.id
_entity.type
_entity.pdbx_description
1 polymer ?
#
loop_
_entity_poly.entity_id
_entity_poly.type
_entity_poly.pdbx_seq_one_letter_code
_entity_poly.pdbx_strand_id
1 'polypeptide(L)'
;IVVSEGNGEGRRITLYNESTSDRHIEVTSFAELVLGSEASDNAHPAFSKMFVETEIAANNGAIFATRRKRETSEPDVALVHFVTDPSGPARDAEAETDRRAFIGRGRTIVDAAAFDPGARLSGHSGFTLDPIASLRRQVRVPANKKISLTFWTVVGANRAELEEAINRLDHQESFARQAMLAWTRSQVQTRHMGLSLTDAANIV
;
A
#
# COMPACT_ATOMS: atom_id res chain seq x y z
N ILE A 1 -7.93 -0.05 7.59
CA ILE A 1 -9.38 -0.21 7.29
C ILE A 1 -9.52 -1.00 6.00
N VAL A 2 -10.59 -1.77 5.84
CA VAL A 2 -10.92 -2.42 4.55
C VAL A 2 -11.85 -1.49 3.77
N VAL A 3 -11.63 -1.38 2.47
CA VAL A 3 -12.49 -0.61 1.56
C VAL A 3 -13.85 -1.29 1.49
N SER A 4 -14.93 -0.53 1.68
CA SER A 4 -16.27 -1.11 1.78
C SER A 4 -16.82 -1.58 0.43
N GLU A 5 -16.42 -0.90 -0.64
CA GLU A 5 -16.89 -1.09 -2.02
C GLU A 5 -15.75 -1.57 -2.93
N GLY A 6 -15.05 -2.63 -2.53
CA GLY A 6 -13.98 -3.21 -3.33
C GLY A 6 -13.06 -4.11 -2.52
N ASN A 7 -12.04 -4.64 -3.18
CA ASN A 7 -11.01 -5.46 -2.55
C ASN A 7 -9.79 -4.59 -2.28
N GLY A 8 -9.70 -4.02 -1.08
CA GLY A 8 -8.54 -3.21 -0.74
C GLY A 8 -8.51 -2.79 0.71
N GLU A 9 -7.37 -2.24 1.12
CA GLU A 9 -7.16 -1.67 2.44
C GLU A 9 -6.59 -0.26 2.38
N GLY A 10 -6.90 0.53 3.41
CA GLY A 10 -6.27 1.81 3.70
C GLY A 10 -5.55 1.77 5.04
N ARG A 11 -4.26 2.09 5.04
CA ARG A 11 -3.40 2.25 6.23
C ARG A 11 -3.09 3.73 6.42
N ARG A 12 -3.72 4.36 7.42
CA ARG A 12 -3.50 5.77 7.74
C ARG A 12 -2.41 5.91 8.79
N ILE A 13 -1.45 6.79 8.51
CA ILE A 13 -0.40 7.23 9.43
C ILE A 13 -0.68 8.68 9.80
N THR A 14 -0.78 8.97 11.11
CA THR A 14 -0.93 10.32 11.62
C THR A 14 0.34 10.70 12.39
N LEU A 15 0.98 11.78 11.96
CA LEU A 15 2.20 12.30 12.59
C LEU A 15 1.83 13.53 13.40
N TYR A 16 2.26 13.55 14.67
CA TYR A 16 2.09 14.67 15.59
C TYR A 16 3.46 15.30 15.83
N ASN A 17 3.59 16.60 15.56
CA ASN A 17 4.79 17.35 15.88
C ASN A 17 4.53 18.18 17.14
N GLU A 18 5.03 17.69 18.28
CA GLU A 18 4.93 18.37 19.58
C GLU A 18 6.05 19.42 19.79
N SER A 19 6.95 19.60 18.81
CA SER A 19 8.00 20.59 18.89
C SER A 19 7.56 21.97 18.40
N THR A 20 8.35 22.98 18.77
CA THR A 20 8.11 24.38 18.40
C THR A 20 8.61 24.76 17.01
N SER A 21 9.19 23.82 16.26
CA SER A 21 9.71 24.02 14.90
C SER A 21 9.08 23.04 13.91
N ASP A 22 8.99 23.43 12.65
CA ASP A 22 8.58 22.53 11.57
C ASP A 22 9.52 21.31 11.47
N ARG A 23 8.95 20.14 11.17
CA ARG A 23 9.69 18.90 10.95
C ARG A 23 9.46 18.39 9.53
N HIS A 24 10.51 17.95 8.88
CA HIS A 24 10.43 17.26 7.59
C HIS A 24 10.69 15.79 7.88
N ILE A 25 9.71 14.95 7.56
CA ILE A 25 9.71 13.52 7.88
C ILE A 25 9.53 12.76 6.58
N GLU A 26 10.36 11.74 6.36
CA GLU A 26 10.16 10.78 5.29
C GLU A 26 9.34 9.60 5.80
N VAL A 27 8.26 9.28 5.11
CA VAL A 27 7.43 8.10 5.38
C VAL A 27 7.60 7.16 4.20
N THR A 28 8.08 5.95 4.49
CA THR A 28 8.31 4.91 3.47
C THR A 28 7.43 3.70 3.76
N SER A 29 6.61 3.29 2.79
CA SER A 29 5.87 2.03 2.86
C SER A 29 6.73 0.87 2.35
N PHE A 30 6.37 -0.36 2.74
CA PHE A 30 7.00 -1.57 2.24
C PHE A 30 5.98 -2.70 2.22
N ALA A 31 5.76 -3.31 1.06
CA ALA A 31 4.91 -4.47 0.90
C ALA A 31 5.55 -5.47 -0.08
N GLU A 32 5.58 -6.76 0.29
CA GLU A 32 5.98 -7.83 -0.63
C GLU A 32 4.81 -8.24 -1.52
N LEU A 33 5.06 -8.45 -2.81
CA LEU A 33 4.03 -8.78 -3.77
C LEU A 33 4.14 -10.25 -4.20
N VAL A 34 3.01 -10.94 -4.16
CA VAL A 34 2.88 -12.33 -4.63
C VAL A 34 1.77 -12.45 -5.66
N LEU A 35 0.59 -11.87 -5.37
CA LEU A 35 -0.58 -11.87 -6.26
C LEU A 35 -1.06 -13.27 -6.71
N GLY A 36 -0.72 -14.31 -5.95
CA GLY A 36 -1.06 -15.70 -6.22
C GLY A 36 -1.66 -16.38 -5.00
N SER A 37 -1.98 -17.66 -5.12
CA SER A 37 -2.46 -18.45 -3.99
C SER A 37 -1.35 -18.69 -2.97
N GLU A 38 -1.71 -18.70 -1.70
CA GLU A 38 -0.81 -19.01 -0.59
C GLU A 38 -0.11 -20.37 -0.79
N ALA A 39 -0.85 -21.38 -1.26
CA ALA A 39 -0.29 -22.71 -1.55
C ALA A 39 0.80 -22.66 -2.63
N SER A 40 0.61 -21.88 -3.71
CA SER A 40 1.61 -21.75 -4.77
C SER A 40 2.84 -20.97 -4.30
N ASP A 41 2.65 -19.98 -3.43
CA ASP A 41 3.75 -19.20 -2.88
C ASP A 41 4.58 -20.06 -1.91
N ASN A 42 3.94 -20.74 -0.96
CA ASN A 42 4.61 -21.61 0.01
C ASN A 42 5.38 -22.76 -0.66
N ALA A 43 4.88 -23.30 -1.78
CA ALA A 43 5.55 -24.36 -2.51
C ALA A 43 6.87 -23.87 -3.14
N HIS A 44 6.84 -22.72 -3.83
CA HIS A 44 8.00 -22.16 -4.52
C HIS A 44 7.98 -20.61 -4.56
N PRO A 45 8.39 -19.91 -3.48
CA PRO A 45 8.20 -18.46 -3.37
C PRO A 45 8.92 -17.68 -4.49
N ALA A 46 10.19 -18.00 -4.74
CA ALA A 46 11.00 -17.32 -5.76
C ALA A 46 10.42 -17.51 -7.17
N PHE A 47 9.89 -18.69 -7.48
CA PHE A 47 9.27 -18.95 -8.79
C PHE A 47 7.90 -18.28 -8.90
N SER A 48 7.11 -18.28 -7.82
CA SER A 48 5.79 -17.65 -7.79
C SER A 48 5.89 -16.14 -8.08
N LYS A 49 6.91 -15.49 -7.53
CA LYS A 49 7.15 -14.04 -7.68
C LYS A 49 7.58 -13.61 -9.09
N MET A 50 8.22 -14.50 -9.87
CA MET A 50 8.66 -14.19 -11.25
C MET A 50 7.53 -13.85 -12.23
N PHE A 51 6.28 -14.18 -11.89
CA PHE A 51 5.12 -13.89 -12.73
C PHE A 51 4.47 -12.54 -12.42
N VAL A 52 5.01 -11.78 -11.47
CA VAL A 52 4.52 -10.45 -11.14
C VAL A 52 5.30 -9.42 -11.94
N GLU A 53 4.59 -8.66 -12.77
CA GLU A 53 5.11 -7.49 -13.45
C GLU A 53 4.69 -6.25 -12.66
N THR A 54 5.61 -5.30 -12.49
CA THR A 54 5.35 -4.06 -11.76
C THR A 54 5.52 -2.84 -12.66
N GLU A 55 4.78 -1.77 -12.39
CA GLU A 55 4.87 -0.50 -13.12
C GLU A 55 4.79 0.64 -12.09
N ILE A 56 5.70 1.60 -12.20
CA ILE A 56 5.64 2.84 -11.40
C ILE A 56 4.94 3.91 -12.23
N ALA A 57 3.93 4.56 -11.66
CA ALA A 57 3.25 5.68 -12.31
C ALA A 57 4.23 6.84 -12.56
N ALA A 58 4.02 7.63 -13.63
CA ALA A 58 4.93 8.70 -14.04
C ALA A 58 5.23 9.76 -12.96
N ASN A 59 4.34 9.93 -11.98
CA ASN A 59 4.51 10.83 -10.84
C ASN A 59 5.11 10.16 -9.59
N ASN A 60 5.59 8.91 -9.69
CA ASN A 60 5.98 8.04 -8.58
C ASN A 60 4.90 7.91 -7.48
N GLY A 61 3.65 8.20 -7.86
CA GLY A 61 2.45 8.30 -7.04
C GLY A 61 1.91 6.95 -6.58
N ALA A 62 2.08 5.97 -7.47
CA ALA A 62 1.47 4.66 -7.40
C ALA A 62 2.40 3.61 -8.01
N ILE A 63 2.28 2.39 -7.51
CA ILE A 63 2.90 1.19 -8.05
C ILE A 63 1.76 0.25 -8.44
N PHE A 64 1.70 -0.09 -9.72
CA PHE A 64 0.82 -1.12 -10.22
C PHE A 64 1.58 -2.44 -10.27
N ALA A 65 0.86 -3.54 -10.09
CA ALA A 65 1.41 -4.86 -10.29
C ALA A 65 0.34 -5.78 -10.90
N THR A 66 0.73 -6.61 -11.84
CA THR A 66 -0.14 -7.62 -12.45
C THR A 66 0.53 -8.97 -12.36
N ARG A 67 -0.26 -10.02 -12.16
CA ARG A 67 0.25 -11.39 -12.28
C ARG A 67 -0.04 -11.92 -13.67
N ARG A 68 1.01 -12.32 -14.39
CA ARG A 68 0.86 -13.03 -15.66
C ARG A 68 0.32 -14.44 -15.40
N LYS A 69 -0.75 -14.78 -16.09
CA LYS A 69 -1.31 -16.14 -16.07
C LYS A 69 -0.33 -17.15 -16.64
N ARG A 70 -0.21 -18.28 -15.95
CA ARG A 70 0.48 -19.49 -16.42
C ARG A 70 -0.46 -20.39 -17.21
N GLU A 71 -1.73 -20.40 -16.83
CA GLU A 71 -2.80 -21.15 -17.49
C GLU A 71 -4.01 -20.26 -17.73
N THR A 72 -4.77 -20.52 -18.79
CA THR A 72 -5.97 -19.75 -19.15
C THR A 72 -7.04 -19.77 -18.05
N SER A 73 -7.03 -20.80 -17.20
CA SER A 73 -7.92 -21.00 -16.06
C SER A 73 -7.59 -20.10 -14.85
N GLU A 74 -6.37 -19.54 -14.78
CA GLU A 74 -5.99 -18.68 -13.67
C GLU A 74 -6.80 -17.35 -13.70
N PRO A 75 -7.18 -16.81 -12.53
CA PRO A 75 -7.86 -15.53 -12.47
C PRO A 75 -6.94 -14.39 -12.92
N ASP A 76 -7.52 -13.34 -13.50
CA ASP A 76 -6.80 -12.07 -13.67
C ASP A 76 -6.65 -11.40 -12.30
N VAL A 77 -5.42 -11.08 -11.91
CA VAL A 77 -5.12 -10.41 -10.64
C VAL A 77 -4.20 -9.25 -10.90
N ALA A 78 -4.69 -8.06 -10.55
CA ALA A 78 -3.96 -6.81 -10.60
C ALA A 78 -4.04 -6.11 -9.24
N LEU A 79 -3.01 -5.36 -8.88
CA LEU A 79 -2.89 -4.58 -7.66
C LEU A 79 -2.43 -3.15 -7.98
N VAL A 80 -2.89 -2.19 -7.19
CA VAL A 80 -2.26 -0.87 -7.07
C VAL A 80 -1.97 -0.56 -5.61
N HIS A 81 -0.75 -0.08 -5.35
CA HIS A 81 -0.34 0.53 -4.09
C HIS A 81 -0.08 2.03 -4.34
N PHE A 82 -0.77 2.92 -3.64
CA PHE A 82 -0.61 4.37 -3.80
C PHE A 82 -0.79 5.08 -2.46
N VAL A 83 -0.47 6.37 -2.41
CA VAL A 83 -0.57 7.19 -1.19
C VAL A 83 -1.33 8.48 -1.45
N THR A 84 -2.29 8.75 -0.58
CA THR A 84 -2.97 10.04 -0.49
C THR A 84 -2.35 10.84 0.64
N ASP A 85 -1.79 12.00 0.34
CA ASP A 85 -1.19 12.89 1.33
C ASP A 85 -1.68 14.35 1.18
N PRO A 86 -1.64 15.16 2.26
CA PRO A 86 -2.17 16.52 2.27
C PRO A 86 -1.12 17.56 1.85
N SER A 87 0.11 17.15 1.56
CA SER A 87 1.18 18.02 1.08
C SER A 87 0.99 18.26 -0.42
N GLY A 88 1.47 19.41 -0.90
CA GLY A 88 1.42 19.76 -2.33
C GLY A 88 2.17 18.79 -3.24
N PRO A 89 2.36 19.14 -4.52
CA PRO A 89 2.60 18.20 -5.62
C PRO A 89 3.73 17.20 -5.38
N ALA A 90 3.59 16.02 -6.00
CA ALA A 90 4.40 14.80 -5.98
C ALA A 90 5.92 14.93 -6.32
N ARG A 91 6.54 16.10 -6.20
CA ARG A 91 7.93 16.35 -6.62
C ARG A 91 8.95 15.55 -5.83
N ASP A 92 8.62 15.16 -4.60
CA ASP A 92 9.48 14.35 -3.72
C ASP A 92 8.93 12.92 -3.56
N ALA A 93 8.11 12.47 -4.50
CA ALA A 93 7.63 11.10 -4.54
C ALA A 93 8.72 10.17 -5.08
N GLU A 94 9.10 9.17 -4.28
CA GLU A 94 10.01 8.12 -4.73
C GLU A 94 9.30 6.75 -4.64
N ALA A 95 9.71 5.81 -5.48
CA ALA A 95 9.12 4.48 -5.58
C ALA A 95 10.20 3.42 -5.87
N GLU A 96 10.01 2.21 -5.35
CA GLU A 96 10.86 1.05 -5.63
C GLU A 96 10.01 -0.21 -5.73
N THR A 97 10.36 -1.08 -6.68
CA THR A 97 9.69 -2.37 -6.90
C THR A 97 10.62 -3.57 -6.79
N ASP A 98 11.94 -3.35 -6.66
CA ASP A 98 12.93 -4.40 -6.45
C ASP A 98 13.35 -4.47 -4.97
N ARG A 99 13.04 -5.60 -4.30
CA ARG A 99 13.41 -5.81 -2.89
C ARG A 99 14.91 -5.73 -2.66
N ARG A 100 15.73 -6.26 -3.56
CA ARG A 100 17.19 -6.27 -3.43
C ARG A 100 17.75 -4.85 -3.55
N ALA A 101 17.17 -4.02 -4.42
CA ALA A 101 17.52 -2.59 -4.52
C ALA A 101 17.14 -1.84 -3.23
N PHE A 102 15.95 -2.12 -2.67
CA PHE A 102 15.48 -1.50 -1.43
C PHE A 102 16.29 -1.92 -0.19
N ILE A 103 16.44 -3.23 0.04
CA ILE A 103 17.08 -3.78 1.23
C ILE A 103 18.60 -3.66 1.13
N GLY A 104 19.18 -3.89 -0.04
CA GLY A 104 20.62 -3.98 -0.23
C GLY A 104 21.18 -5.37 0.07
N ARG A 105 22.37 -5.66 -0.48
CA ARG A 105 23.00 -6.98 -0.38
C ARG A 105 23.44 -7.27 1.07
N GLY A 106 23.03 -8.43 1.59
CA GLY A 106 23.45 -8.90 2.92
C GLY A 106 22.76 -8.20 4.09
N ARG A 107 21.69 -7.44 3.82
CA ARG A 107 20.91 -6.70 4.80
C ARG A 107 19.51 -7.30 4.96
N THR A 108 18.75 -6.79 5.92
CA THR A 108 17.36 -7.13 6.19
C THR A 108 16.48 -5.89 6.12
N ILE A 109 15.17 -6.06 6.31
CA ILE A 109 14.25 -4.91 6.38
C ILE A 109 14.54 -3.97 7.56
N VAL A 110 15.19 -4.47 8.62
CA VAL A 110 15.53 -3.71 9.84
C VAL A 110 16.65 -2.70 9.58
N ASP A 111 17.55 -2.99 8.64
CA ASP A 111 18.75 -2.22 8.31
C ASP A 111 18.85 -1.91 6.79
N ALA A 112 17.69 -1.78 6.14
CA ALA A 112 17.58 -1.63 4.70
C ALA A 112 18.37 -0.41 4.16
N ALA A 113 19.09 -0.62 3.06
CA ALA A 113 19.89 0.41 2.37
C ALA A 113 19.07 1.64 1.94
N ALA A 114 17.77 1.48 1.71
CA ALA A 114 16.86 2.59 1.45
C ALA A 114 16.90 3.67 2.55
N PHE A 115 17.27 3.34 3.80
CA PHE A 115 17.35 4.30 4.91
C PHE A 115 18.77 4.83 5.17
N ASP A 116 19.75 4.46 4.35
CA ASP A 116 21.09 5.03 4.45
C ASP A 116 21.04 6.55 4.13
N PRO A 117 21.90 7.38 4.74
CA PRO A 117 21.93 8.81 4.48
C PRO A 117 22.09 9.14 2.98
N GLY A 118 21.13 9.89 2.42
CA GLY A 118 21.12 10.30 1.01
C GLY A 118 20.64 9.24 0.02
N ALA A 119 20.18 8.07 0.50
CA ALA A 119 19.61 7.04 -0.36
C ALA A 119 18.31 7.53 -1.02
N ARG A 120 18.17 7.22 -2.30
CA ARG A 120 16.97 7.45 -3.11
C ARG A 120 16.41 6.13 -3.57
N LEU A 121 15.08 6.00 -3.65
CA LEU A 121 14.47 4.87 -4.32
C LEU A 121 14.71 4.99 -5.84
N SER A 122 15.31 3.96 -6.43
CA SER A 122 15.82 3.99 -7.80
C SER A 122 14.76 3.86 -8.89
N GLY A 123 13.52 3.55 -8.54
CA GLY A 123 12.42 3.47 -9.50
C GLY A 123 12.52 2.29 -10.47
N HIS A 124 13.11 1.16 -10.06
CA HIS A 124 13.06 -0.05 -10.91
C HIS A 124 11.60 -0.47 -11.09
N SER A 125 11.27 -0.98 -12.28
CA SER A 125 9.95 -1.52 -12.64
C SER A 125 10.10 -2.60 -13.72
N GLY A 126 9.02 -3.32 -14.01
CA GLY A 126 8.97 -4.46 -14.90
C GLY A 126 9.00 -5.79 -14.15
N PHE A 127 9.64 -6.80 -14.74
CA PHE A 127 9.82 -8.12 -14.13
C PHE A 127 11.03 -8.11 -13.19
N THR A 128 10.78 -7.86 -11.91
CA THR A 128 11.79 -7.98 -10.85
C THR A 128 11.76 -9.39 -10.25
N LEU A 129 12.91 -9.88 -9.78
CA LEU A 129 13.01 -11.23 -9.21
C LEU A 129 12.29 -11.36 -7.86
N ASP A 130 12.24 -10.27 -7.10
CA ASP A 130 11.60 -10.20 -5.78
C ASP A 130 10.82 -8.88 -5.70
N PRO A 131 9.57 -8.87 -6.19
CA PRO A 131 8.77 -7.67 -6.36
C PRO A 131 8.24 -7.17 -5.03
N ILE A 132 8.39 -5.86 -4.81
CA ILE A 132 7.80 -5.13 -3.70
C ILE A 132 6.97 -3.96 -4.24
N ALA A 133 6.17 -3.36 -3.36
CA ALA A 133 5.65 -2.02 -3.54
C ALA A 133 6.14 -1.15 -2.38
N SER A 134 7.06 -0.23 -2.66
CA SER A 134 7.56 0.74 -1.69
C SER A 134 7.38 2.15 -2.23
N LEU A 135 6.66 2.99 -1.50
CA LEU A 135 6.50 4.42 -1.78
C LEU A 135 7.11 5.23 -0.65
N ARG A 136 7.92 6.24 -1.02
CA ARG A 136 8.46 7.23 -0.08
C ARG A 136 7.83 8.59 -0.33
N ARG A 137 7.40 9.24 0.75
CA ARG A 137 6.92 10.62 0.74
C ARG A 137 7.65 11.44 1.80
N GLN A 138 8.15 12.59 1.38
CA GLN A 138 8.63 13.60 2.31
C GLN A 138 7.48 14.55 2.65
N VAL A 139 7.23 14.73 3.95
CA VAL A 139 6.14 15.55 4.44
C VAL A 139 6.61 16.57 5.46
N ARG A 140 6.07 17.78 5.34
CA ARG A 140 6.25 18.82 6.36
C ARG A 140 5.16 18.66 7.42
N VAL A 141 5.58 18.45 8.67
CA VAL A 141 4.71 18.50 9.85
C VAL A 141 4.96 19.82 10.57
N PRO A 142 4.05 20.82 10.47
CA PRO A 142 4.27 22.12 11.09
C PRO A 142 4.37 22.02 12.62
N ALA A 143 5.04 23.00 13.24
CA ALA A 143 5.14 23.09 14.71
C ALA A 143 3.77 23.00 15.38
N ASN A 144 3.64 22.16 16.43
CA ASN A 144 2.40 21.93 17.17
C ASN A 144 1.19 21.54 16.31
N LYS A 145 1.42 20.93 15.14
CA LYS A 145 0.37 20.43 14.24
C LYS A 145 0.49 18.93 14.01
N LYS A 146 -0.56 18.37 13.43
CA LYS A 146 -0.59 17.01 12.92
C LYS A 146 -0.91 16.99 11.44
N ILE A 147 -0.41 15.97 10.76
CA ILE A 147 -0.78 15.64 9.38
C ILE A 147 -1.19 14.18 9.30
N SER A 148 -1.83 13.75 8.22
CA SER A 148 -2.14 12.34 8.00
C SER A 148 -1.95 11.95 6.56
N LEU A 149 -1.27 10.83 6.35
CA LEU A 149 -1.11 10.18 5.05
C LEU A 149 -1.88 8.87 5.07
N THR A 150 -2.38 8.44 3.92
CA THR A 150 -3.04 7.13 3.80
C THR A 150 -2.43 6.36 2.65
N PHE A 151 -1.83 5.22 2.96
CA PHE A 151 -1.40 4.25 1.95
C PHE A 151 -2.56 3.32 1.64
N TRP A 152 -2.88 3.20 0.37
CA TRP A 152 -3.94 2.35 -0.15
C TRP A 152 -3.32 1.19 -0.90
N THR A 153 -3.85 0.00 -0.67
CA THR A 153 -3.52 -1.21 -1.44
C THR A 153 -4.84 -1.79 -1.93
N VAL A 154 -5.04 -1.82 -3.24
CA VAL A 154 -6.29 -2.27 -3.87
C VAL A 154 -5.98 -3.36 -4.88
N VAL A 155 -6.82 -4.38 -4.93
CA VAL A 155 -6.77 -5.50 -5.87
C VAL A 155 -7.99 -5.45 -6.77
N GLY A 156 -7.81 -5.73 -8.05
CA GLY A 156 -8.86 -5.79 -9.06
C GLY A 156 -8.51 -6.78 -10.16
N ALA A 157 -9.40 -6.97 -11.11
CA ALA A 157 -9.18 -7.88 -12.23
C ALA A 157 -8.30 -7.27 -13.33
N ASN A 158 -8.25 -5.93 -13.44
CA ASN A 158 -7.55 -5.26 -14.54
C ASN A 158 -7.18 -3.81 -14.19
N ARG A 159 -6.41 -3.18 -15.08
CA ARG A 159 -5.95 -1.79 -14.92
C ARG A 159 -7.09 -0.78 -14.74
N ALA A 160 -8.19 -0.93 -15.48
CA ALA A 160 -9.29 0.03 -15.45
C ALA A 160 -9.97 0.05 -14.07
N GLU A 161 -10.18 -1.12 -13.45
CA GLU A 161 -10.72 -1.20 -12.08
C GLU A 161 -9.79 -0.53 -11.05
N LEU A 162 -8.47 -0.69 -11.21
CA LEU A 162 -7.49 -0.07 -10.31
C LEU A 162 -7.49 1.46 -10.47
N GLU A 163 -7.57 1.96 -11.70
CA GLU A 163 -7.65 3.40 -11.97
C GLU A 163 -8.95 4.01 -11.42
N GLU A 164 -10.08 3.31 -11.54
CA GLU A 164 -11.33 3.71 -10.90
C GLU A 164 -11.20 3.77 -9.37
N ALA A 165 -10.51 2.79 -8.77
CA ALA A 165 -10.25 2.79 -7.34
C ALA A 165 -9.38 3.99 -6.91
N ILE A 166 -8.32 4.32 -7.65
CA ILE A 166 -7.48 5.51 -7.39
C ILE A 166 -8.35 6.77 -7.47
N ASN A 167 -9.11 6.95 -8.55
CA ASN A 167 -9.98 8.11 -8.73
C ASN A 167 -10.99 8.27 -7.59
N ARG A 168 -11.47 7.17 -7.01
CA ARG A 168 -12.42 7.22 -5.89
C ARG A 168 -11.75 7.51 -4.55
N LEU A 169 -10.54 6.98 -4.34
CA LEU A 169 -9.88 6.92 -3.04
C LEU A 169 -8.80 7.98 -2.85
N ASP A 170 -8.25 8.56 -3.92
CA ASP A 170 -7.16 9.53 -3.86
C ASP A 170 -7.64 10.95 -3.48
N HIS A 171 -8.29 11.02 -2.33
CA HIS A 171 -8.83 12.23 -1.73
C HIS A 171 -8.66 12.15 -0.22
N GLN A 172 -8.32 13.26 0.44
CA GLN A 172 -8.02 13.30 1.88
C GLN A 172 -9.19 12.78 2.76
N GLU A 173 -10.41 13.02 2.31
CA GLU A 173 -11.69 12.61 2.94
C GLU A 173 -11.94 11.09 2.83
N SER A 174 -11.34 10.40 1.85
CA SER A 174 -11.68 9.03 1.47
C SER A 174 -11.53 8.03 2.61
N PHE A 175 -10.47 8.15 3.41
CA PHE A 175 -10.29 7.24 4.54
C PHE A 175 -11.38 7.40 5.59
N ALA A 176 -11.78 8.62 5.93
CA ALA A 176 -12.84 8.84 6.92
C ALA A 176 -14.17 8.28 6.40
N ARG A 177 -14.49 8.52 5.12
CA ARG A 177 -15.65 7.95 4.44
C ARG A 177 -15.63 6.42 4.46
N GLN A 178 -14.52 5.79 4.06
CA GLN A 178 -14.39 4.34 4.04
C GLN A 178 -14.41 3.73 5.45
N ALA A 179 -13.85 4.40 6.45
CA ALA A 179 -13.90 3.94 7.84
C ALA A 179 -15.34 3.93 8.38
N MET A 180 -16.13 4.97 8.10
CA MET A 180 -17.55 5.02 8.46
C MET A 180 -18.36 3.92 7.77
N LEU A 181 -18.14 3.70 6.47
CA LEU A 181 -18.82 2.64 5.72
C LEU A 181 -18.45 1.25 6.24
N ALA A 182 -17.16 1.01 6.51
CA ALA A 182 -16.67 -0.28 7.01
C ALA A 182 -17.23 -0.59 8.40
N TRP A 183 -17.28 0.42 9.28
CA TRP A 183 -17.94 0.33 10.58
C TRP A 183 -19.42 -0.01 10.44
N THR A 184 -20.14 0.71 9.57
CA THR A 184 -21.58 0.47 9.34
C THR A 184 -21.85 -0.94 8.82
N ARG A 185 -21.05 -1.41 7.84
CA ARG A 185 -21.14 -2.77 7.29
C ARG A 185 -20.88 -3.82 8.36
N SER A 186 -19.86 -3.62 9.20
CA SER A 186 -19.53 -4.52 10.31
C SER A 186 -20.72 -4.61 11.30
N GLN A 187 -21.30 -3.48 11.70
CA GLN A 187 -22.45 -3.46 12.61
C GLN A 187 -23.68 -4.19 12.04
N VAL A 188 -23.97 -4.02 10.75
CA VAL A 188 -25.08 -4.71 10.07
C VAL A 188 -24.81 -6.22 10.00
N GLN A 189 -23.60 -6.63 9.64
CA GLN A 189 -23.22 -8.05 9.60
C GLN A 189 -23.30 -8.72 10.98
N THR A 190 -22.80 -8.07 12.03
CA THR A 190 -22.87 -8.60 13.41
C THR A 190 -24.31 -8.83 13.86
N ARG A 191 -25.24 -7.90 13.53
CA ARG A 191 -26.67 -8.07 13.81
C ARG A 191 -27.30 -9.21 13.02
N HIS A 192 -26.96 -9.38 11.74
CA HIS A 192 -27.46 -10.50 10.93
C HIS A 192 -26.94 -11.86 11.38
N MET A 193 -25.74 -11.92 11.97
CA MET A 193 -25.17 -13.14 12.53
C MET A 193 -25.67 -13.47 13.94
N GLY A 194 -26.57 -12.66 14.52
CA GLY A 194 -27.12 -12.89 15.86
C GLY A 194 -26.10 -12.72 16.99
N LEU A 195 -24.95 -12.12 16.72
CA LEU A 195 -23.91 -11.86 17.71
C LEU A 195 -24.28 -10.59 18.48
N SER A 196 -24.27 -10.67 19.82
CA SER A 196 -24.48 -9.49 20.65
C SER A 196 -23.23 -8.60 20.61
N LEU A 197 -23.38 -7.31 20.91
CA LEU A 197 -22.24 -6.38 21.03
C LEU A 197 -21.18 -6.88 22.06
N THR A 198 -21.61 -7.68 23.03
CA THR A 198 -20.75 -8.34 24.03
C THR A 198 -19.88 -9.46 23.46
N ASP A 199 -20.31 -10.16 22.40
CA ASP A 199 -19.54 -11.23 21.76
C ASP A 199 -18.44 -10.68 20.83
N ALA A 200 -18.73 -9.55 20.18
CA ALA A 200 -17.79 -8.86 19.29
C ALA A 200 -16.66 -8.13 20.04
N ALA A 201 -16.86 -7.76 21.31
CA ALA A 201 -15.86 -7.09 22.13
C ALA A 201 -14.77 -8.04 22.68
N ASN A 202 -15.02 -9.35 22.68
CA ASN A 202 -14.10 -10.37 23.19
C ASN A 202 -13.18 -10.97 22.11
N ILE A 203 -13.26 -10.48 20.87
CA ILE A 203 -12.37 -10.86 19.77
C ILE A 203 -11.50 -9.64 19.45
N VAL A 204 -10.56 -9.35 20.33
CA VAL A 204 -9.41 -8.44 20.08
C VAL A 204 -8.16 -9.17 20.50
#